data_AF-A0A429ZW38-F1
#
_entry.id   AF-A0A429ZW38-F1
#
_cell.length_a   1.000
_cell.length_b   1.000
_cell.length_c   1.000
_cell.angle_alpha   90.00
_cell.angle_beta   90.00
_cell.angle_gamma   90.00
#
_symmetry.space_group_name_H-M   'P 1'
#
loop_
_entity.id
_entity.type
_entity.pdbx_description
1 polymer ?
#
loop_
_entity_poly.entity_id
_entity_poly.type
_entity_poly.pdbx_seq_one_letter_code
_entity_poly.pdbx_strand_id
1 'polypeptide(L)'
;MKKINKSTIVKKGTNYAMLAAVLSTTALSLMQSPSVMAAEVNPNVSQILSETVEEASAVVYTDATGEHTLPVSEGSVVKLSATATALNMTIDGTKYSLKGIKEVTFKGITVNALIPFYLDGVTKVTLDNVNFSKGIDFSGMKNIETLVVKDSTFGATDYSLAIHSAPQLTTLAVDNSTFNADFRIYSNHSLETANLSNSIFKKDVSQYSNKKGYFTDFINNRFERSKTQRVINSGGMSKDDIFYINPNDTTIGNSPFDNTKDGFVGYTKDGNKEKIEVPAGVTITDVKDSKNTVSIKLSNGQTYKIENSTELNFRNVDITTTVAFTQKNLKLNKITFIGSRTKFIDIAYSETLTDVQVIDTEISQSSGYLSIYNNSAIKNLEIQNAVVTGTSGYISVYNNKAMSKFVMNDVYTHGYLSAYNLGETVLQISNSLFDDYISTNQVIEGEGGRAIIGDAPVIEGAIDMTIEKGEEFYPLAGITATDTEDGDLTGQITVEGDVDTSVYGVYEVTYSVTDSDDNTTTVTIYVTVV
;
A
#
# COMPACT_ATOMS: atom_id res chain seq x y z
N MET A 1 -18.16 -60.29 32.51
CA MET A 1 -19.24 -59.35 32.86
C MET A 1 -19.14 -58.12 31.94
N LYS A 2 -20.18 -57.89 31.12
CA LYS A 2 -20.58 -56.74 30.26
C LYS A 2 -19.56 -55.92 29.40
N LYS A 3 -19.25 -56.42 28.18
CA LYS A 3 -19.41 -55.87 26.79
C LYS A 3 -19.69 -54.35 26.59
N ILE A 4 -19.16 -53.52 25.63
CA ILE A 4 -18.65 -53.65 24.22
C ILE A 4 -17.65 -52.49 23.84
N ASN A 5 -16.75 -52.74 22.85
CA ASN A 5 -15.69 -51.92 22.15
C ASN A 5 -16.22 -50.81 21.18
N LYS A 6 -15.51 -49.78 20.64
CA LYS A 6 -14.23 -49.65 19.87
C LYS A 6 -13.92 -48.13 19.57
N SER A 7 -12.67 -47.79 19.13
CA SER A 7 -12.14 -46.55 18.44
C SER A 7 -12.03 -45.22 19.24
N THR A 8 -11.07 -44.26 19.09
CA THR A 8 -9.88 -44.00 18.24
C THR A 8 -9.18 -42.68 18.73
N ILE A 9 -7.82 -42.67 18.79
CA ILE A 9 -6.80 -41.57 18.56
C ILE A 9 -6.96 -40.20 19.30
N VAL A 10 -6.15 -39.86 20.33
CA VAL A 10 -4.82 -39.15 20.39
C VAL A 10 -4.95 -37.61 20.23
N LYS A 11 -4.34 -36.70 21.01
CA LYS A 11 -3.49 -36.62 22.23
C LYS A 11 -3.53 -35.13 22.62
N LYS A 12 -3.33 -34.80 23.91
CA LYS A 12 -2.21 -33.99 24.47
C LYS A 12 -2.61 -33.46 25.85
N GLY A 13 -1.88 -33.88 26.88
CA GLY A 13 -2.06 -33.44 28.26
C GLY A 13 -1.29 -34.30 29.26
N THR A 14 -0.15 -33.75 29.71
CA THR A 14 0.50 -33.84 31.03
C THR A 14 0.92 -35.20 31.64
N ASN A 15 2.21 -35.31 32.00
CA ASN A 15 2.70 -35.40 33.39
C ASN A 15 4.17 -35.86 33.47
N TYR A 16 4.96 -35.24 34.35
CA TYR A 16 5.58 -35.88 35.52
C TYR A 16 5.99 -34.81 36.56
N ALA A 17 5.92 -35.18 37.84
CA ALA A 17 6.04 -34.31 39.01
C ALA A 17 7.22 -34.70 39.91
N MET A 18 7.60 -33.74 40.77
CA MET A 18 8.33 -33.78 42.06
C MET A 18 9.85 -34.01 42.11
N LEU A 19 10.55 -33.07 42.77
CA LEU A 19 11.23 -33.33 44.05
C LEU A 19 11.37 -32.05 44.91
N ALA A 20 11.10 -32.17 46.21
CA ALA A 20 11.13 -31.12 47.22
C ALA A 20 12.46 -31.11 48.00
N ALA A 21 12.81 -29.95 48.57
CA ALA A 21 13.73 -29.84 49.70
C ALA A 21 13.14 -28.86 50.74
N VAL A 22 13.08 -29.30 52.00
CA VAL A 22 12.60 -28.55 53.17
C VAL A 22 13.72 -28.52 54.21
N LEU A 23 13.97 -27.35 54.81
CA LEU A 23 14.51 -27.01 56.15
C LEU A 23 14.81 -25.49 56.10
N SER A 24 14.55 -24.60 57.06
CA SER A 24 13.87 -24.58 58.36
C SER A 24 13.63 -23.11 58.76
N THR A 25 12.68 -22.90 59.66
CA THR A 25 12.14 -21.65 60.27
C THR A 25 13.12 -20.64 60.87
N THR A 26 12.88 -19.32 60.73
CA THR A 26 12.46 -18.36 61.80
C THR A 26 12.54 -16.89 61.33
N ALA A 27 11.68 -16.06 61.94
CA ALA A 27 11.32 -14.68 61.59
C ALA A 27 12.42 -13.61 61.80
N LEU A 28 12.41 -12.54 61.00
CA LEU A 28 12.10 -11.15 61.42
C LEU A 28 12.23 -10.17 60.25
N SER A 29 11.30 -9.22 60.15
CA SER A 29 11.43 -8.05 59.27
C SER A 29 12.57 -7.13 59.73
N LEU A 30 13.24 -6.45 58.79
CA LEU A 30 13.52 -5.01 58.87
C LEU A 30 14.05 -4.48 57.52
N MET A 31 13.61 -3.25 57.24
CA MET A 31 13.90 -2.40 56.09
C MET A 31 15.40 -2.20 55.82
N GLN A 32 15.74 -1.96 54.55
CA GLN A 32 16.53 -0.79 54.10
C GLN A 32 16.56 -0.70 52.56
N SER A 33 16.21 0.47 52.03
CA SER A 33 16.63 1.01 50.73
C SER A 33 17.90 1.89 50.95
N PRO A 34 18.53 2.58 49.96
CA PRO A 34 18.56 2.47 48.49
C PRO A 34 20.01 2.56 47.90
N SER A 35 20.13 2.72 46.57
CA SER A 35 21.22 3.39 45.80
C SER A 35 22.34 2.48 45.25
N VAL A 36 22.95 2.67 44.07
CA VAL A 36 22.88 3.60 42.92
C VAL A 36 23.88 3.06 41.86
N MET A 37 23.55 3.14 40.56
CA MET A 37 24.37 3.31 39.33
C MET A 37 25.71 2.53 39.11
N ALA A 38 26.15 2.19 37.91
CA ALA A 38 25.67 2.27 36.51
C ALA A 38 26.66 1.49 35.62
N ALA A 39 26.17 1.06 34.43
CA ALA A 39 26.86 0.90 33.13
C ALA A 39 28.11 -0.03 33.04
N GLU A 40 28.33 -0.85 32.01
CA GLU A 40 27.94 -0.74 30.61
C GLU A 40 28.12 -2.09 29.85
N VAL A 41 27.08 -2.46 29.09
CA VAL A 41 26.97 -3.11 27.76
C VAL A 41 28.03 -4.12 27.25
N ASN A 42 27.53 -5.29 26.79
CA ASN A 42 27.99 -5.94 25.55
C ASN A 42 26.76 -6.58 24.84
N PRO A 43 26.49 -6.29 23.55
CA PRO A 43 25.25 -6.62 22.86
C PRO A 43 25.32 -7.97 22.15
N ASN A 44 24.33 -8.83 22.40
CA ASN A 44 23.79 -9.85 21.48
C ASN A 44 23.02 -10.92 22.27
N VAL A 45 21.77 -10.62 22.63
CA VAL A 45 20.72 -11.65 22.76
C VAL A 45 19.42 -11.05 22.24
N SER A 46 19.30 -10.87 20.93
CA SER A 46 18.00 -10.72 20.28
C SER A 46 17.31 -12.07 20.24
N GLN A 47 16.68 -12.43 21.36
CA GLN A 47 15.57 -13.38 21.39
C GLN A 47 14.74 -13.09 22.65
N ILE A 48 13.88 -12.07 22.56
CA ILE A 48 12.77 -11.95 23.49
C ILE A 48 11.50 -12.19 22.68
N LEU A 49 10.90 -13.33 23.01
CA LEU A 49 9.53 -13.70 22.70
C LEU A 49 8.64 -12.46 22.85
N SER A 50 8.08 -11.99 21.73
CA SER A 50 6.91 -11.11 21.77
C SER A 50 5.74 -11.97 22.23
N GLU A 51 5.62 -12.20 23.54
CA GLU A 51 4.31 -12.44 24.12
C GLU A 51 3.52 -11.16 23.87
N THR A 52 2.64 -11.19 22.87
CA THR A 52 1.53 -10.27 22.76
C THR A 52 0.78 -10.36 24.08
N VAL A 53 1.02 -9.40 24.98
CA VAL A 53 0.18 -9.22 26.15
C VAL A 53 -1.20 -8.89 25.60
N GLU A 54 -2.14 -9.84 25.65
CA GLU A 54 -3.54 -9.53 25.44
C GLU A 54 -3.90 -8.44 26.46
N GLU A 55 -4.14 -7.23 25.96
CA GLU A 55 -4.49 -6.11 26.83
C GLU A 55 -5.83 -6.40 27.52
N ALA A 56 -5.84 -6.32 28.86
CA ALA A 56 -6.97 -6.71 29.69
C ALA A 56 -8.26 -5.93 29.36
N SER A 57 -9.41 -6.60 29.47
CA SER A 57 -10.74 -6.00 29.33
C SER A 57 -10.95 -4.85 30.33
N ALA A 58 -11.38 -3.70 29.84
CA ALA A 58 -11.51 -2.50 30.66
C ALA A 58 -12.47 -1.46 30.06
N VAL A 59 -12.89 -0.51 30.90
CA VAL A 59 -13.41 0.79 30.45
C VAL A 59 -12.44 1.86 30.92
N VAL A 60 -11.79 2.54 29.96
CA VAL A 60 -10.87 3.66 30.22
C VAL A 60 -11.60 4.95 29.90
N TYR A 61 -11.48 5.96 30.76
CA TYR A 61 -12.10 7.26 30.51
C TYR A 61 -11.26 8.40 31.07
N THR A 62 -11.42 9.58 30.50
CA THR A 62 -10.77 10.80 30.99
C THR A 62 -11.81 11.79 31.51
N ASP A 63 -11.54 12.40 32.66
CA ASP A 63 -12.32 13.50 33.22
C ASP A 63 -11.40 14.64 33.70
N ALA A 64 -11.95 15.62 34.43
CA ALA A 64 -11.19 16.77 34.94
C ALA A 64 -10.05 16.38 35.92
N THR A 65 -10.04 15.16 36.44
CA THR A 65 -9.05 14.65 37.40
C THR A 65 -7.98 13.77 36.75
N GLY A 66 -8.14 13.39 35.48
CA GLY A 66 -7.18 12.59 34.73
C GLY A 66 -7.82 11.39 34.03
N GLU A 67 -6.98 10.44 33.62
CA GLU A 67 -7.38 9.14 33.08
C GLU A 67 -7.69 8.16 34.20
N HIS A 68 -8.72 7.35 34.01
CA HIS A 68 -9.17 6.33 34.95
C HIS A 68 -9.43 5.03 34.20
N THR A 69 -9.13 3.91 34.85
CA THR A 69 -9.37 2.58 34.32
C THR A 69 -10.29 1.81 35.26
N LEU A 70 -11.42 1.34 34.72
CA LEU A 70 -12.29 0.39 35.38
C LEU A 70 -11.99 -0.99 34.81
N PRO A 71 -11.26 -1.85 35.54
CA PRO A 71 -10.99 -3.21 35.07
C PRO A 71 -12.30 -3.99 35.00
N VAL A 72 -12.47 -4.76 33.93
CA VAL A 72 -13.64 -5.60 33.70
C VAL A 72 -13.16 -7.03 33.52
N SER A 73 -13.86 -8.01 34.09
CA SER A 73 -13.50 -9.40 33.82
C SER A 73 -13.75 -9.71 32.35
N GLU A 74 -12.86 -10.49 31.74
CA GLU A 74 -13.03 -10.92 30.35
C GLU A 74 -14.39 -11.62 30.18
N GLY A 75 -15.14 -11.23 29.16
CA GLY A 75 -16.47 -11.79 28.90
C GLY A 75 -17.61 -11.26 29.78
N SER A 76 -17.36 -10.33 30.73
CA SER A 76 -18.45 -9.69 31.47
C SER A 76 -19.43 -8.99 30.52
N VAL A 77 -20.73 -9.17 30.81
CA VAL A 77 -21.81 -8.51 30.06
C VAL A 77 -22.10 -7.16 30.69
N VAL A 78 -21.76 -6.10 29.97
CA VAL A 78 -21.98 -4.72 30.40
C VAL A 78 -23.32 -4.23 29.84
N LYS A 79 -24.16 -3.69 30.73
CA LYS A 79 -25.33 -2.90 30.32
C LYS A 79 -24.94 -1.43 30.35
N LEU A 80 -25.06 -0.76 29.21
CA LEU A 80 -24.78 0.67 29.10
C LEU A 80 -26.07 1.47 28.91
N SER A 81 -26.11 2.66 29.46
CA SER A 81 -27.05 3.71 29.06
C SER A 81 -26.38 5.07 29.23
N ALA A 82 -26.67 5.99 28.31
CA ALA A 82 -26.15 7.35 28.37
C ALA A 82 -27.30 8.34 28.62
N THR A 83 -27.05 9.33 29.46
CA THR A 83 -27.80 10.58 29.52
C THR A 83 -26.89 11.71 29.04
N ALA A 84 -27.45 12.89 28.77
CA ALA A 84 -26.66 14.06 28.39
C ALA A 84 -25.45 14.33 29.31
N THR A 85 -25.53 13.96 30.59
CA THR A 85 -24.50 14.33 31.59
C THR A 85 -23.78 13.13 32.21
N ALA A 86 -24.18 11.89 31.91
CA ALA A 86 -23.61 10.72 32.53
C ALA A 86 -23.64 9.46 31.67
N LEU A 87 -22.54 8.72 31.65
CA LEU A 87 -22.47 7.36 31.17
C LEU A 87 -22.73 6.40 32.34
N ASN A 88 -23.85 5.68 32.28
CA ASN A 88 -24.23 4.72 33.31
C ASN A 88 -23.93 3.30 32.83
N MET A 89 -23.29 2.53 33.68
CA MET A 89 -22.87 1.16 33.37
C MET A 89 -23.30 0.22 34.48
N THR A 90 -23.72 -0.99 34.12
CA THR A 90 -23.84 -2.09 35.07
C THR A 90 -22.91 -3.21 34.62
N ILE A 91 -21.91 -3.51 35.46
CA ILE A 91 -20.89 -4.54 35.22
C ILE A 91 -21.05 -5.56 36.34
N ASP A 92 -21.42 -6.80 35.99
CA ASP A 92 -21.64 -7.91 36.94
C ASP A 92 -22.54 -7.54 38.13
N GLY A 93 -23.57 -6.72 37.88
CA GLY A 93 -24.53 -6.24 38.88
C GLY A 93 -24.12 -4.95 39.61
N THR A 94 -22.85 -4.54 39.52
CA THR A 94 -22.35 -3.29 40.10
C THR A 94 -22.64 -2.10 39.18
N LYS A 95 -23.20 -1.02 39.74
CA LYS A 95 -23.58 0.17 38.98
C LYS A 95 -22.50 1.26 39.07
N TYR A 96 -22.14 1.82 37.92
CA TYR A 96 -21.23 2.95 37.77
C TYR A 96 -21.97 4.09 37.08
N SER A 97 -21.65 5.34 37.44
CA SER A 97 -22.18 6.55 36.80
C SER A 97 -21.03 7.53 36.62
N LEU A 98 -20.52 7.61 35.39
CA LEU A 98 -19.38 8.44 35.02
C LEU A 98 -19.88 9.78 34.51
N LYS A 99 -19.39 10.88 35.09
CA LYS A 99 -19.83 12.25 34.78
C LYS A 99 -18.63 13.10 34.38
N GLY A 100 -18.88 14.11 33.55
CA GLY A 100 -17.83 15.06 33.15
C GLY A 100 -16.72 14.42 32.32
N ILE A 101 -17.01 13.29 31.66
CA ILE A 101 -16.03 12.58 30.85
C ILE A 101 -15.81 13.29 29.52
N LYS A 102 -14.56 13.25 29.04
CA LYS A 102 -14.10 13.84 27.77
C LYS A 102 -13.84 12.78 26.72
N GLU A 103 -13.13 11.72 27.10
CA GLU A 103 -12.86 10.58 26.24
C GLU A 103 -13.28 9.30 26.94
N VAL A 104 -13.70 8.30 26.15
CA VAL A 104 -14.01 6.97 26.66
C VAL A 104 -13.59 5.89 25.68
N THR A 105 -12.94 4.86 26.20
CA THR A 105 -12.53 3.65 25.48
C THR A 105 -13.17 2.43 26.15
N PHE A 106 -13.91 1.66 25.36
CA PHE A 106 -14.41 0.35 25.77
C PHE A 106 -13.51 -0.71 25.16
N LYS A 107 -13.02 -1.64 25.99
CA LYS A 107 -12.05 -2.64 25.58
C LYS A 107 -12.40 -4.05 26.01
N GLY A 108 -12.49 -4.99 25.07
CA GLY A 108 -12.61 -6.42 25.39
C GLY A 108 -13.89 -6.80 26.15
N ILE A 109 -14.98 -6.04 25.98
CA ILE A 109 -16.24 -6.24 26.71
C ILE A 109 -17.38 -6.68 25.78
N THR A 110 -18.38 -7.36 26.37
CA THR A 110 -19.65 -7.63 25.68
C THR A 110 -20.73 -6.65 26.14
N VAL A 111 -21.40 -5.98 25.21
CA VAL A 111 -22.45 -5.01 25.50
C VAL A 111 -23.80 -5.57 25.07
N ASN A 112 -24.74 -5.68 26.02
CA ASN A 112 -26.05 -6.30 25.78
C ASN A 112 -27.23 -5.32 25.84
N ALA A 113 -27.29 -4.36 24.91
CA ALA A 113 -28.44 -3.48 24.66
C ALA A 113 -28.29 -2.70 23.34
N LEU A 114 -29.40 -2.24 22.75
CA LEU A 114 -29.40 -1.21 21.71
C LEU A 114 -29.31 0.12 22.45
N ILE A 115 -28.21 0.86 22.26
CA ILE A 115 -27.89 2.01 23.11
C ILE A 115 -27.84 3.27 22.26
N PRO A 116 -28.80 4.20 22.43
CA PRO A 116 -28.56 5.59 22.10
C PRO A 116 -27.46 6.11 23.01
N PHE A 117 -26.32 6.42 22.42
CA PHE A 117 -25.13 6.94 23.07
C PHE A 117 -25.17 8.46 22.98
N TYR A 118 -26.08 9.07 23.76
CA TYR A 118 -26.22 10.52 23.83
C TYR A 118 -25.51 11.04 25.07
N LEU A 119 -24.32 11.60 24.89
CA LEU A 119 -23.46 12.06 25.99
C LEU A 119 -22.83 13.41 25.62
N ASP A 120 -23.26 14.48 26.27
CA ASP A 120 -22.73 15.82 26.04
C ASP A 120 -21.34 15.95 26.69
N GLY A 121 -20.45 16.71 26.05
CA GLY A 121 -19.09 16.96 26.54
C GLY A 121 -18.03 15.93 26.14
N VAL A 122 -18.43 14.74 25.67
CA VAL A 122 -17.49 13.73 25.13
C VAL A 122 -17.09 14.06 23.70
N THR A 123 -15.78 14.12 23.48
CA THR A 123 -15.15 14.44 22.18
C THR A 123 -14.59 13.21 21.48
N LYS A 124 -14.23 12.16 22.22
CA LYS A 124 -13.67 10.93 21.62
C LYS A 124 -14.28 9.67 22.21
N VAL A 125 -14.68 8.75 21.34
CA VAL A 125 -15.09 7.40 21.70
C VAL A 125 -14.24 6.38 20.95
N THR A 126 -13.71 5.39 21.67
CA THR A 126 -12.99 4.26 21.08
C THR A 126 -13.67 2.95 21.49
N LEU A 127 -13.95 2.09 20.50
CA LEU A 127 -14.44 0.73 20.67
C LEU A 127 -13.33 -0.21 20.22
N ASP A 128 -12.74 -0.97 21.14
CA ASP A 128 -11.59 -1.85 20.91
C ASP A 128 -11.95 -3.28 21.33
N ASN A 129 -12.05 -4.22 20.39
CA ASN A 129 -12.44 -5.60 20.69
C ASN A 129 -13.77 -5.69 21.46
N VAL A 130 -14.79 -4.94 21.04
CA VAL A 130 -16.09 -4.89 21.71
C VAL A 130 -17.12 -5.73 20.95
N ASN A 131 -17.85 -6.57 21.68
CA ASN A 131 -18.93 -7.39 21.12
C ASN A 131 -20.30 -6.83 21.55
N PHE A 132 -21.00 -6.17 20.64
CA PHE A 132 -22.37 -5.71 20.87
C PHE A 132 -23.36 -6.79 20.43
N SER A 133 -24.27 -7.17 21.33
CA SER A 133 -25.37 -8.09 20.99
C SER A 133 -26.42 -7.46 20.05
N LYS A 134 -26.39 -6.12 19.92
CA LYS A 134 -27.26 -5.26 19.11
C LYS A 134 -26.44 -4.15 18.44
N GLY A 135 -27.07 -3.17 17.81
CA GLY A 135 -26.38 -1.98 17.29
C GLY A 135 -26.11 -0.90 18.33
N ILE A 136 -25.37 0.13 17.91
CA ILE A 136 -25.12 1.35 18.68
C ILE A 136 -25.50 2.60 17.88
N ASP A 137 -26.00 3.63 18.56
CA ASP A 137 -26.46 4.86 17.93
C ASP A 137 -25.77 6.08 18.57
N PHE A 138 -24.86 6.71 17.85
CA PHE A 138 -24.12 7.91 18.28
C PHE A 138 -24.83 9.22 17.90
N SER A 139 -26.11 9.14 17.59
CA SER A 139 -26.80 10.28 16.99
C SER A 139 -27.12 11.39 17.97
N GLY A 140 -26.95 12.61 17.49
CA GLY A 140 -27.10 13.80 18.31
C GLY A 140 -25.95 14.05 19.27
N MET A 141 -24.85 13.28 19.25
CA MET A 141 -23.64 13.64 19.98
C MET A 141 -23.07 14.96 19.44
N LYS A 142 -23.39 16.07 20.11
CA LYS A 142 -23.07 17.41 19.61
C LYS A 142 -21.59 17.74 19.66
N ASN A 143 -20.84 17.07 20.54
CA ASN A 143 -19.44 17.37 20.83
C ASN A 143 -18.48 16.27 20.40
N ILE A 144 -18.96 15.14 19.85
CA ILE A 144 -18.06 14.10 19.39
C ILE A 144 -17.28 14.62 18.19
N GLU A 145 -15.96 14.52 18.26
CA GLU A 145 -15.00 14.90 17.22
C GLU A 145 -14.42 13.66 16.55
N THR A 146 -14.13 12.61 17.35
CA THR A 146 -13.51 11.37 16.87
C THR A 146 -14.28 10.13 17.35
N LEU A 147 -14.60 9.24 16.41
CA LEU A 147 -15.07 7.88 16.70
C LEU A 147 -14.10 6.86 16.10
N VAL A 148 -13.55 5.99 16.94
CA VAL A 148 -12.70 4.86 16.53
C VAL A 148 -13.39 3.56 16.87
N VAL A 149 -13.44 2.64 15.92
CA VAL A 149 -13.97 1.29 16.05
C VAL A 149 -12.94 0.32 15.51
N LYS A 150 -12.42 -0.59 16.33
CA LYS A 150 -11.48 -1.62 15.92
C LYS A 150 -11.80 -2.96 16.55
N ASP A 151 -11.53 -4.04 15.81
CA ASP A 151 -11.65 -5.42 16.27
C ASP A 151 -13.04 -5.76 16.83
N SER A 152 -14.08 -5.01 16.46
CA SER A 152 -15.38 -5.03 17.14
C SER A 152 -16.46 -5.70 16.32
N THR A 153 -17.45 -6.30 16.98
CA THR A 153 -18.59 -6.97 16.32
C THR A 153 -19.90 -6.38 16.79
N PHE A 154 -20.81 -6.12 15.86
CA PHE A 154 -22.12 -5.51 16.13
C PHE A 154 -23.26 -6.42 15.71
N GLY A 155 -24.21 -6.65 16.60
CA GLY A 155 -25.37 -7.53 16.37
C GLY A 155 -26.32 -7.03 15.27
N ALA A 156 -27.23 -7.92 14.87
CA ALA A 156 -28.20 -7.68 13.81
C ALA A 156 -29.50 -7.07 14.36
N THR A 157 -29.55 -5.74 14.48
CA THR A 157 -30.80 -4.96 14.71
C THR A 157 -31.17 -4.14 13.46
N ASP A 158 -31.97 -3.07 13.59
CA ASP A 158 -32.30 -2.17 12.46
C ASP A 158 -31.06 -1.50 11.86
N TYR A 159 -30.01 -1.35 12.67
CA TYR A 159 -28.66 -0.92 12.29
C TYR A 159 -27.66 -1.59 13.24
N SER A 160 -26.42 -1.77 12.77
CA SER A 160 -25.28 -2.14 13.61
C SER A 160 -24.58 -0.91 14.18
N LEU A 161 -24.48 0.16 13.39
CA LEU A 161 -23.92 1.44 13.84
C LEU A 161 -24.63 2.57 13.13
N ALA A 162 -25.01 3.59 13.89
CA ALA A 162 -25.70 4.76 13.37
C ALA A 162 -25.07 6.06 13.93
N ILE A 163 -24.86 7.04 13.06
CA ILE A 163 -24.38 8.38 13.41
C ILE A 163 -25.18 9.42 12.62
N HIS A 164 -26.14 10.05 13.28
CA HIS A 164 -26.95 11.13 12.70
C HIS A 164 -26.66 12.46 13.42
N SER A 165 -26.52 13.54 12.67
CA SER A 165 -26.50 14.90 13.24
C SER A 165 -25.45 15.08 14.36
N ALA A 166 -24.24 14.60 14.12
CA ALA A 166 -23.06 14.87 14.94
C ALA A 166 -22.25 16.03 14.30
N PRO A 167 -22.57 17.30 14.64
CA PRO A 167 -22.04 18.47 13.94
C PRO A 167 -20.56 18.74 14.20
N GLN A 168 -19.92 18.10 15.18
CA GLN A 168 -18.48 18.27 15.46
C GLN A 168 -17.64 17.08 15.04
N LEU A 169 -18.25 15.99 14.54
CA LEU A 169 -17.51 14.79 14.18
C LEU A 169 -16.64 15.11 12.98
N THR A 170 -15.32 15.03 13.12
CA THR A 170 -14.31 15.26 12.08
C THR A 170 -13.66 13.95 11.64
N THR A 171 -13.54 12.97 12.53
CA THR A 171 -12.88 11.69 12.24
C THR A 171 -13.75 10.50 12.61
N LEU A 172 -13.92 9.59 11.65
CA LEU A 172 -14.39 8.24 11.86
C LEU A 172 -13.32 7.25 11.39
N ALA A 173 -12.88 6.36 12.26
CA ALA A 173 -11.99 5.27 11.89
C ALA A 173 -12.64 3.95 12.27
N VAL A 174 -12.75 3.03 11.32
CA VAL A 174 -13.31 1.69 11.50
C VAL A 174 -12.30 0.71 10.95
N ASP A 175 -11.84 -0.24 11.74
CA ASP A 175 -10.88 -1.27 11.30
C ASP A 175 -11.27 -2.65 11.81
N ASN A 176 -10.97 -3.70 11.04
CA ASN A 176 -11.11 -5.10 11.43
C ASN A 176 -12.43 -5.45 12.17
N SER A 177 -13.56 -4.87 11.76
CA SER A 177 -14.82 -4.94 12.51
C SER A 177 -15.94 -5.57 11.70
N THR A 178 -16.94 -6.17 12.36
CA THR A 178 -18.08 -6.83 11.70
C THR A 178 -19.41 -6.19 12.06
N PHE A 179 -20.16 -5.75 11.04
CA PHE A 179 -21.48 -5.13 11.15
C PHE A 179 -22.55 -6.07 10.58
N ASN A 180 -23.37 -6.67 11.44
CA ASN A 180 -24.40 -7.64 11.03
C ASN A 180 -25.73 -7.00 10.56
N ALA A 181 -25.87 -5.69 10.64
CA ALA A 181 -27.01 -4.85 10.24
C ALA A 181 -26.53 -3.54 9.59
N ASP A 182 -27.46 -2.64 9.21
CA ASP A 182 -27.13 -1.42 8.47
C ASP A 182 -26.08 -0.56 9.20
N PHE A 183 -25.18 0.03 8.43
CA PHE A 183 -24.20 1.00 8.89
C PHE A 183 -24.57 2.38 8.32
N ARG A 184 -24.90 3.33 9.18
CA ARG A 184 -25.58 4.58 8.80
C ARG A 184 -24.82 5.81 9.28
N ILE A 185 -24.45 6.71 8.37
CA ILE A 185 -23.75 7.97 8.69
C ILE A 185 -24.42 9.13 7.95
N TYR A 186 -25.19 9.96 8.64
CA TYR A 186 -26.00 11.00 7.99
C TYR A 186 -25.92 12.37 8.69
N SER A 187 -25.98 13.45 7.91
CA SER A 187 -26.05 14.83 8.40
C SER A 187 -24.91 15.23 9.34
N ASN A 188 -23.69 14.71 9.11
CA ASN A 188 -22.49 15.02 9.89
C ASN A 188 -21.66 16.07 9.15
N HIS A 189 -22.03 17.35 9.34
CA HIS A 189 -21.55 18.48 8.54
C HIS A 189 -20.06 18.80 8.69
N SER A 190 -19.41 18.30 9.73
CA SER A 190 -17.98 18.59 9.99
C SER A 190 -17.06 17.44 9.64
N LEU A 191 -17.59 16.29 9.20
CA LEU A 191 -16.80 15.08 8.95
C LEU A 191 -15.75 15.37 7.89
N GLU A 192 -14.48 15.12 8.23
CA GLU A 192 -13.31 15.37 7.39
C GLU A 192 -12.76 14.06 6.85
N THR A 193 -12.65 13.07 7.73
CA THR A 193 -12.09 11.76 7.42
C THR A 193 -13.04 10.67 7.90
N ALA A 194 -13.32 9.70 7.03
CA ALA A 194 -13.96 8.45 7.42
C ALA A 194 -13.22 7.29 6.76
N ASN A 195 -12.46 6.55 7.53
CA ASN A 195 -11.67 5.44 7.04
C ASN A 195 -12.28 4.15 7.54
N LEU A 196 -12.82 3.34 6.64
CA LEU A 196 -13.37 2.03 6.91
C LEU A 196 -12.42 1.01 6.29
N SER A 197 -11.73 0.23 7.12
CA SER A 197 -10.74 -0.75 6.68
C SER A 197 -11.00 -2.15 7.23
N ASN A 198 -10.58 -3.18 6.48
CA ASN A 198 -10.52 -4.58 6.89
C ASN A 198 -11.82 -5.13 7.52
N SER A 199 -12.97 -4.52 7.23
CA SER A 199 -14.23 -4.76 7.95
C SER A 199 -15.26 -5.50 7.12
N ILE A 200 -16.22 -6.15 7.78
CA ILE A 200 -17.28 -6.93 7.16
C ILE A 200 -18.62 -6.23 7.36
N PHE A 201 -19.28 -5.83 6.27
CA PHE A 201 -20.61 -5.22 6.28
C PHE A 201 -21.64 -6.19 5.71
N LYS A 202 -22.51 -6.74 6.56
CA LYS A 202 -23.49 -7.74 6.12
C LYS A 202 -24.76 -7.14 5.52
N LYS A 203 -24.99 -5.84 5.72
CA LYS A 203 -26.17 -5.08 5.25
C LYS A 203 -25.75 -3.73 4.67
N ASP A 204 -26.70 -2.80 4.52
CA ASP A 204 -26.50 -1.56 3.78
C ASP A 204 -25.51 -0.62 4.51
N VAL A 205 -24.55 -0.09 3.76
CA VAL A 205 -23.72 1.03 4.18
C VAL A 205 -24.27 2.28 3.54
N SER A 206 -24.77 3.20 4.35
CA SER A 206 -25.42 4.39 3.88
C SER A 206 -24.77 5.62 4.47
N GLN A 207 -24.41 6.57 3.60
CA GLN A 207 -23.79 7.81 4.01
C GLN A 207 -24.37 9.02 3.30
N TYR A 208 -24.72 10.06 4.07
CA TYR A 208 -25.21 11.34 3.57
C TYR A 208 -24.50 12.44 4.37
N SER A 209 -23.43 13.02 3.85
CA SER A 209 -22.85 14.24 4.43
C SER A 209 -23.27 15.46 3.63
N ASN A 210 -23.55 16.53 4.34
CA ASN A 210 -23.88 17.83 3.75
C ASN A 210 -22.61 18.71 3.57
N LYS A 211 -21.42 18.23 3.98
CA LYS A 211 -20.14 18.92 3.76
C LYS A 211 -19.67 18.65 2.33
N LYS A 212 -19.36 19.70 1.57
CA LYS A 212 -18.71 19.58 0.26
C LYS A 212 -17.28 19.03 0.43
N GLY A 213 -16.86 18.08 -0.40
CA GLY A 213 -15.48 17.56 -0.43
C GLY A 213 -15.14 16.56 0.68
N TYR A 214 -16.13 15.90 1.25
CA TYR A 214 -15.95 14.86 2.26
C TYR A 214 -15.96 13.46 1.61
N PHE A 215 -15.04 12.57 2.05
CA PHE A 215 -14.88 11.22 1.54
C PHE A 215 -14.87 10.17 2.64
N THR A 216 -15.35 8.98 2.29
CA THR A 216 -15.13 7.77 3.07
C THR A 216 -14.24 6.83 2.28
N ASP A 217 -13.08 6.53 2.84
CA ASP A 217 -12.18 5.54 2.29
C ASP A 217 -12.64 4.15 2.71
N PHE A 218 -12.89 3.28 1.73
CA PHE A 218 -13.14 1.87 1.97
C PHE A 218 -11.91 1.08 1.54
N ILE A 219 -11.22 0.46 2.50
CA ILE A 219 -9.95 -0.25 2.29
C ILE A 219 -10.13 -1.72 2.70
N ASN A 220 -9.96 -2.69 1.80
CA ASN A 220 -10.00 -4.13 2.13
C ASN A 220 -11.28 -4.60 2.89
N ASN A 221 -12.45 -4.05 2.58
CA ASN A 221 -13.70 -4.44 3.23
C ASN A 221 -14.45 -5.56 2.48
N ARG A 222 -15.27 -6.34 3.20
CA ARG A 222 -16.16 -7.37 2.65
C ARG A 222 -17.64 -6.98 2.80
N PHE A 223 -18.44 -7.04 1.72
CA PHE A 223 -19.87 -6.72 1.76
C PHE A 223 -20.75 -7.96 1.42
N GLU A 224 -21.67 -8.39 2.30
CA GLU A 224 -22.27 -9.73 2.19
C GLU A 224 -23.67 -9.86 1.52
N ARG A 225 -24.67 -8.92 1.62
CA ARG A 225 -25.91 -8.83 0.74
C ARG A 225 -27.10 -7.97 1.24
N SER A 226 -27.82 -7.28 0.30
CA SER A 226 -29.30 -7.38 0.03
C SER A 226 -29.84 -6.44 -1.09
N LYS A 227 -30.27 -6.99 -2.24
CA LYS A 227 -31.27 -6.55 -3.28
C LYS A 227 -31.42 -5.09 -3.78
N THR A 228 -30.92 -4.06 -3.11
CA THR A 228 -30.91 -2.67 -3.58
C THR A 228 -29.74 -1.99 -2.91
N GLN A 229 -28.53 -2.22 -3.39
CA GLN A 229 -27.39 -1.51 -2.84
C GLN A 229 -27.47 -0.05 -3.27
N ARG A 230 -27.58 0.83 -2.28
CA ARG A 230 -27.75 2.27 -2.47
C ARG A 230 -26.69 3.00 -1.66
N VAL A 231 -25.44 2.93 -2.11
CA VAL A 231 -24.41 3.89 -1.68
C VAL A 231 -24.68 5.18 -2.45
N ILE A 232 -25.45 6.10 -1.88
CA ILE A 232 -25.75 7.40 -2.51
C ILE A 232 -24.73 8.42 -2.03
N ASN A 233 -23.84 8.87 -2.91
CA ASN A 233 -23.14 10.13 -2.72
C ASN A 233 -23.73 11.17 -3.69
N SER A 234 -24.32 12.25 -3.19
CA SER A 234 -25.04 13.23 -4.00
C SER A 234 -24.24 14.53 -4.19
N GLY A 235 -23.64 14.71 -5.38
CA GLY A 235 -23.10 15.97 -5.87
C GLY A 235 -22.98 15.98 -7.41
N GLY A 236 -23.29 17.09 -8.10
CA GLY A 236 -23.26 17.26 -9.57
C GLY A 236 -21.84 17.25 -10.19
N MET A 237 -21.71 17.09 -11.53
CA MET A 237 -20.41 17.06 -12.26
C MET A 237 -19.90 18.49 -12.50
N SER A 238 -18.58 18.71 -12.63
CA SER A 238 -17.95 20.03 -12.88
C SER A 238 -16.96 19.99 -14.05
N LYS A 239 -16.37 21.14 -14.38
CA LYS A 239 -15.36 21.32 -15.45
C LYS A 239 -13.95 20.82 -15.07
N ASP A 240 -13.76 20.30 -13.86
CA ASP A 240 -12.45 19.98 -13.26
C ASP A 240 -12.29 18.47 -12.95
N ASP A 241 -12.93 17.61 -13.76
CA ASP A 241 -13.09 16.19 -13.44
C ASP A 241 -11.76 15.38 -13.54
N ILE A 242 -11.32 14.69 -12.47
CA ILE A 242 -10.09 13.82 -12.45
C ILE A 242 -10.47 12.34 -12.51
N PHE A 243 -9.83 11.53 -13.38
CA PHE A 243 -10.13 10.10 -13.54
C PHE A 243 -9.06 9.19 -12.90
N TYR A 244 -9.46 8.15 -12.16
CA TYR A 244 -8.55 7.16 -11.57
C TYR A 244 -8.84 5.73 -12.01
N ILE A 245 -7.80 4.93 -12.29
CA ILE A 245 -7.92 3.54 -12.74
C ILE A 245 -7.03 2.61 -11.91
N ASN A 246 -7.57 1.60 -11.22
CA ASN A 246 -6.79 0.72 -10.31
C ASN A 246 -7.34 -0.72 -10.19
N PRO A 247 -6.49 -1.78 -10.14
CA PRO A 247 -6.92 -3.16 -10.00
C PRO A 247 -6.59 -3.93 -8.71
N ASN A 248 -6.09 -3.29 -7.66
CA ASN A 248 -5.66 -4.00 -6.44
C ASN A 248 -6.80 -4.44 -5.50
N ASP A 249 -7.65 -5.39 -5.90
CA ASP A 249 -8.46 -6.14 -4.93
C ASP A 249 -8.57 -7.64 -5.28
N THR A 250 -7.79 -8.47 -4.56
CA THR A 250 -7.71 -9.94 -4.76
C THR A 250 -8.75 -10.73 -3.95
N THR A 251 -9.62 -10.07 -3.20
CA THR A 251 -10.80 -10.69 -2.58
C THR A 251 -12.04 -9.83 -2.83
N ILE A 252 -12.63 -9.96 -4.01
CA ILE A 252 -13.97 -9.43 -4.30
C ILE A 252 -15.00 -10.32 -3.57
N GLY A 253 -15.13 -10.13 -2.26
CA GLY A 253 -16.37 -10.45 -1.58
C GLY A 253 -17.38 -9.37 -1.93
N ASN A 254 -17.99 -9.47 -3.13
CA ASN A 254 -18.95 -8.55 -3.72
C ASN A 254 -18.67 -7.08 -3.41
N SER A 255 -18.11 -6.36 -4.39
CA SER A 255 -18.33 -4.91 -4.49
C SER A 255 -19.79 -4.58 -4.11
N PRO A 256 -20.08 -3.49 -3.37
CA PRO A 256 -21.43 -3.13 -2.94
C PRO A 256 -22.36 -2.74 -4.11
N PHE A 257 -22.18 -3.30 -5.30
CA PHE A 257 -22.99 -3.09 -6.51
C PHE A 257 -23.20 -4.41 -7.30
N ASP A 258 -23.76 -5.45 -6.67
CA ASP A 258 -24.48 -6.55 -7.33
C ASP A 258 -25.95 -6.14 -7.59
N ASN A 259 -26.28 -5.91 -8.86
CA ASN A 259 -27.64 -6.10 -9.36
C ASN A 259 -27.67 -6.95 -10.63
N THR A 260 -27.34 -8.24 -10.53
CA THR A 260 -27.99 -9.32 -11.31
C THR A 260 -28.34 -9.01 -12.77
N LYS A 261 -27.32 -8.77 -13.61
CA LYS A 261 -27.21 -9.14 -15.03
C LYS A 261 -25.88 -8.60 -15.53
N ASP A 262 -24.90 -9.49 -15.64
CA ASP A 262 -23.61 -9.34 -16.33
C ASP A 262 -23.11 -7.90 -16.54
N GLY A 263 -22.32 -7.44 -15.58
CA GLY A 263 -21.43 -6.29 -15.75
C GLY A 263 -21.81 -5.06 -14.93
N PHE A 264 -20.88 -4.62 -14.07
CA PHE A 264 -20.34 -3.26 -14.01
C PHE A 264 -19.32 -3.14 -12.87
N VAL A 265 -18.38 -2.21 -13.03
CA VAL A 265 -17.38 -1.81 -12.03
C VAL A 265 -17.61 -0.34 -11.71
N GLY A 266 -17.51 0.01 -10.43
CA GLY A 266 -18.12 1.19 -9.81
C GLY A 266 -17.75 2.53 -10.45
N TYR A 267 -18.79 3.31 -10.76
CA TYR A 267 -18.71 4.75 -10.96
C TYR A 267 -18.82 5.40 -9.58
N THR A 268 -17.71 5.91 -9.03
CA THR A 268 -17.76 6.82 -7.89
C THR A 268 -17.52 8.23 -8.37
N LYS A 269 -18.49 9.10 -8.08
CA LYS A 269 -18.40 10.52 -8.28
C LYS A 269 -17.88 11.14 -6.99
N ASP A 270 -16.57 11.21 -6.91
CA ASP A 270 -15.83 12.05 -5.99
C ASP A 270 -16.03 13.52 -6.47
N GLY A 271 -16.00 14.50 -5.58
CA GLY A 271 -16.23 15.90 -5.95
C GLY A 271 -15.31 16.31 -7.10
N ASN A 272 -15.88 16.53 -8.28
CA ASN A 272 -15.16 16.74 -9.53
C ASN A 272 -14.08 15.68 -9.82
N LYS A 273 -14.22 14.43 -9.41
CA LYS A 273 -13.28 13.35 -9.76
C LYS A 273 -14.08 12.08 -10.03
N GLU A 274 -13.89 11.48 -11.19
CA GLU A 274 -14.50 10.20 -11.54
C GLU A 274 -13.46 9.07 -11.32
N LYS A 275 -13.87 7.87 -10.99
CA LYS A 275 -12.94 6.72 -10.83
C LYS A 275 -13.52 5.50 -11.54
N ILE A 276 -12.67 4.81 -12.29
CA ILE A 276 -12.93 3.54 -12.98
C ILE A 276 -12.06 2.47 -12.33
N GLU A 277 -12.62 1.63 -11.47
CA GLU A 277 -11.85 0.48 -10.99
C GLU A 277 -11.77 -0.60 -12.07
N VAL A 278 -10.63 -1.29 -12.20
CA VAL A 278 -10.46 -2.41 -13.14
C VAL A 278 -10.28 -3.65 -12.29
N PRO A 279 -11.17 -4.65 -12.29
CA PRO A 279 -11.05 -5.78 -11.35
C PRO A 279 -9.73 -6.54 -11.51
N ALA A 280 -9.21 -7.10 -10.43
CA ALA A 280 -8.03 -7.96 -10.47
C ALA A 280 -8.23 -9.11 -11.49
N GLY A 281 -7.24 -9.32 -12.37
CA GLY A 281 -7.29 -10.30 -13.46
C GLY A 281 -8.03 -9.84 -14.72
N VAL A 282 -8.62 -8.63 -14.72
CA VAL A 282 -9.15 -7.96 -15.92
C VAL A 282 -8.09 -6.99 -16.43
N THR A 283 -7.81 -7.03 -17.73
CA THR A 283 -6.79 -6.18 -18.36
C THR A 283 -7.45 -5.13 -19.26
N ILE A 284 -6.78 -4.01 -19.46
CA ILE A 284 -7.18 -3.01 -20.46
C ILE A 284 -6.64 -3.46 -21.81
N THR A 285 -7.54 -3.62 -22.77
CA THR A 285 -7.25 -4.14 -24.13
C THR A 285 -7.28 -3.06 -25.20
N ASP A 286 -7.85 -1.88 -24.92
CA ASP A 286 -7.84 -0.74 -25.82
C ASP A 286 -7.94 0.57 -25.02
N VAL A 287 -7.12 1.56 -25.35
CA VAL A 287 -7.25 2.95 -24.86
C VAL A 287 -7.16 3.88 -26.06
N LYS A 288 -8.25 4.60 -26.33
CA LYS A 288 -8.34 5.50 -27.49
C LYS A 288 -8.93 6.83 -27.12
N ASP A 289 -8.35 7.90 -27.62
CA ASP A 289 -8.95 9.22 -27.55
C ASP A 289 -9.78 9.57 -28.79
N SER A 290 -10.79 10.41 -28.56
CA SER A 290 -11.64 11.03 -29.57
C SER A 290 -11.93 12.47 -29.15
N LYS A 291 -12.69 13.21 -29.96
CA LYS A 291 -13.02 14.62 -29.65
C LYS A 291 -13.73 14.74 -28.28
N ASN A 292 -13.01 15.27 -27.29
CA ASN A 292 -13.41 15.43 -25.88
C ASN A 292 -13.66 14.12 -25.10
N THR A 293 -13.22 12.97 -25.59
CA THR A 293 -13.53 11.67 -24.99
C THR A 293 -12.32 10.75 -24.96
N VAL A 294 -12.19 9.95 -23.90
CA VAL A 294 -11.29 8.78 -23.87
C VAL A 294 -12.14 7.52 -23.73
N SER A 295 -11.89 6.51 -24.55
CA SER A 295 -12.53 5.20 -24.48
C SER A 295 -11.55 4.17 -23.95
N ILE A 296 -11.97 3.40 -22.94
CA ILE A 296 -11.19 2.33 -22.33
C ILE A 296 -11.95 1.02 -22.47
N LYS A 297 -11.35 0.03 -23.14
CA LYS A 297 -11.94 -1.30 -23.32
C LYS A 297 -11.24 -2.32 -22.45
N LEU A 298 -12.01 -3.10 -21.72
CA LEU A 298 -11.52 -4.19 -20.86
C LEU A 298 -11.57 -5.54 -21.58
N SER A 299 -10.76 -6.50 -21.11
CA SER A 299 -10.69 -7.86 -21.67
C SER A 299 -12.00 -8.66 -21.58
N ASN A 300 -12.89 -8.28 -20.66
CA ASN A 300 -14.24 -8.82 -20.55
C ASN A 300 -15.23 -8.26 -21.59
N GLY A 301 -14.77 -7.38 -22.49
CA GLY A 301 -15.57 -6.77 -23.56
C GLY A 301 -16.25 -5.44 -23.17
N GLN A 302 -16.23 -5.04 -21.90
CA GLN A 302 -16.79 -3.76 -21.47
C GLN A 302 -16.00 -2.58 -22.01
N THR A 303 -16.69 -1.47 -22.30
CA THR A 303 -16.07 -0.23 -22.78
C THR A 303 -16.59 0.94 -21.96
N TYR A 304 -15.67 1.73 -21.40
CA TYR A 304 -15.93 2.93 -20.63
C TYR A 304 -15.63 4.15 -21.49
N LYS A 305 -16.49 5.16 -21.42
CA LYS A 305 -16.28 6.46 -22.06
C LYS A 305 -16.11 7.52 -20.98
N ILE A 306 -15.01 8.24 -21.09
CA ILE A 306 -14.54 9.28 -20.18
C ILE A 306 -14.74 10.59 -20.92
N GLU A 307 -15.65 11.45 -20.46
CA GLU A 307 -15.95 12.73 -21.09
C GLU A 307 -15.57 13.90 -20.18
N ASN A 308 -15.08 15.00 -20.76
CA ASN A 308 -14.82 16.27 -20.05
C ASN A 308 -13.83 16.22 -18.87
N SER A 309 -13.05 15.15 -18.77
CA SER A 309 -11.99 14.99 -17.78
C SER A 309 -10.84 15.93 -18.04
N THR A 310 -10.28 16.48 -16.98
CA THR A 310 -9.04 17.26 -16.98
C THR A 310 -7.84 16.43 -16.56
N GLU A 311 -8.03 15.29 -15.91
CA GLU A 311 -6.93 14.41 -15.55
C GLU A 311 -7.28 12.94 -15.72
N LEU A 312 -6.28 12.10 -16.01
CA LEU A 312 -6.44 10.66 -16.17
C LEU A 312 -5.25 9.91 -15.54
N ASN A 313 -5.54 9.04 -14.57
CA ASN A 313 -4.54 8.34 -13.78
C ASN A 313 -4.71 6.82 -13.90
N PHE A 314 -3.74 6.15 -14.49
CA PHE A 314 -3.58 4.70 -14.51
C PHE A 314 -2.72 4.28 -13.32
N ARG A 315 -3.23 3.43 -12.44
CA ARG A 315 -2.55 2.98 -11.23
C ARG A 315 -2.58 1.46 -11.15
N ASN A 316 -1.43 0.81 -11.06
CA ASN A 316 -1.30 -0.64 -10.91
C ASN A 316 -2.00 -1.49 -12.00
N VAL A 317 -2.31 -0.92 -13.17
CA VAL A 317 -3.10 -1.60 -14.22
C VAL A 317 -2.23 -2.30 -15.26
N ASP A 318 -2.76 -3.42 -15.77
CA ASP A 318 -2.23 -4.11 -16.95
C ASP A 318 -2.94 -3.62 -18.22
N ILE A 319 -2.18 -3.04 -19.14
CA ILE A 319 -2.63 -2.53 -20.43
C ILE A 319 -1.93 -3.30 -21.55
N THR A 320 -2.67 -4.17 -22.24
CA THR A 320 -2.07 -5.07 -23.25
C THR A 320 -1.94 -4.43 -24.64
N THR A 321 -2.06 -3.11 -24.73
CA THR A 321 -2.15 -2.36 -25.99
C THR A 321 -1.35 -1.06 -25.94
N THR A 322 -1.34 -0.30 -27.04
CA THR A 322 -0.91 1.09 -27.07
C THR A 322 -1.87 1.96 -26.27
N VAL A 323 -1.34 2.78 -25.38
CA VAL A 323 -2.06 3.93 -24.82
C VAL A 323 -1.76 5.14 -25.70
N ALA A 324 -2.69 5.49 -26.59
CA ALA A 324 -2.52 6.57 -27.55
C ALA A 324 -3.44 7.76 -27.22
N PHE A 325 -2.84 8.93 -27.01
CA PHE A 325 -3.51 10.22 -26.86
C PHE A 325 -3.01 11.16 -27.96
N THR A 326 -3.65 11.11 -29.14
CA THR A 326 -3.14 11.76 -30.37
C THR A 326 -4.08 12.83 -30.94
N GLN A 327 -5.22 13.10 -30.27
CA GLN A 327 -6.23 14.03 -30.74
C GLN A 327 -6.03 15.44 -30.16
N LYS A 328 -5.91 16.44 -31.04
CA LYS A 328 -5.69 17.85 -30.69
C LYS A 328 -6.66 18.44 -29.67
N ASN A 329 -7.92 18.03 -29.75
CA ASN A 329 -9.02 18.62 -28.97
C ASN A 329 -9.35 17.83 -27.69
N LEU A 330 -8.48 16.92 -27.26
CA LEU A 330 -8.65 16.25 -25.98
C LEU A 330 -8.36 17.25 -24.84
N LYS A 331 -9.26 17.36 -23.86
CA LYS A 331 -9.22 18.37 -22.78
C LYS A 331 -8.56 17.85 -21.49
N LEU A 332 -7.49 17.08 -21.61
CA LEU A 332 -6.73 16.59 -20.46
C LEU A 332 -5.59 17.56 -20.15
N ASN A 333 -5.49 17.99 -18.90
CA ASN A 333 -4.37 18.74 -18.33
C ASN A 333 -3.30 17.83 -17.75
N LYS A 334 -3.66 16.65 -17.23
CA LYS A 334 -2.71 15.71 -16.62
C LYS A 334 -2.95 14.25 -17.01
N ILE A 335 -1.88 13.52 -17.27
CA ILE A 335 -1.89 12.06 -17.40
C ILE A 335 -0.84 11.45 -16.48
N THR A 336 -1.22 10.41 -15.74
CA THR A 336 -0.33 9.72 -14.80
C THR A 336 -0.40 8.22 -15.02
N PHE A 337 0.75 7.56 -15.03
CA PHE A 337 0.89 6.11 -14.90
C PHE A 337 1.70 5.83 -13.63
N ILE A 338 1.17 5.00 -12.73
CA ILE A 338 1.84 4.58 -11.49
C ILE A 338 1.74 3.07 -11.39
N GLY A 339 2.83 2.34 -11.14
CA GLY A 339 2.80 0.90 -10.86
C GLY A 339 2.24 0.03 -11.99
N SER A 340 2.08 0.59 -13.19
CA SER A 340 1.29 -0.01 -14.28
C SER A 340 2.18 -0.74 -15.28
N ARG A 341 1.59 -1.62 -16.09
CA ARG A 341 2.29 -2.24 -17.23
C ARG A 341 1.57 -1.91 -18.52
N THR A 342 2.30 -1.51 -19.55
CA THR A 342 1.72 -1.19 -20.86
C THR A 342 2.61 -1.65 -22.01
N LYS A 343 2.07 -1.73 -23.23
CA LYS A 343 2.89 -2.02 -24.40
C LYS A 343 3.57 -0.77 -24.94
N PHE A 344 2.83 0.33 -25.05
CA PHE A 344 3.33 1.59 -25.58
C PHE A 344 2.61 2.75 -24.91
N ILE A 345 3.28 3.89 -24.79
CA ILE A 345 2.66 5.17 -24.45
C ILE A 345 2.99 6.15 -25.57
N ASP A 346 1.95 6.67 -26.22
CA ASP A 346 2.07 7.62 -27.33
C ASP A 346 1.19 8.85 -27.07
N ILE A 347 1.82 10.00 -26.82
CA ILE A 347 1.14 11.25 -26.45
C ILE A 347 1.52 12.33 -27.45
N ALA A 348 0.55 12.76 -28.26
CA ALA A 348 0.80 13.69 -29.34
C ALA A 348 -0.27 14.76 -29.54
N TYR A 349 0.19 15.91 -30.02
CA TYR A 349 -0.65 17.00 -30.52
C TYR A 349 -1.60 17.64 -29.48
N SER A 350 -1.43 17.35 -28.18
CA SER A 350 -2.28 17.94 -27.15
C SER A 350 -2.03 19.43 -27.00
N GLU A 351 -3.12 20.19 -26.94
CA GLU A 351 -3.12 21.64 -26.71
C GLU A 351 -3.45 22.03 -25.26
N THR A 352 -3.79 21.05 -24.42
CA THR A 352 -4.21 21.30 -23.02
C THR A 352 -3.41 20.53 -21.98
N LEU A 353 -2.71 19.45 -22.36
CA LEU A 353 -1.94 18.61 -21.45
C LEU A 353 -0.71 19.35 -20.98
N THR A 354 -0.64 19.65 -19.69
CA THR A 354 0.48 20.35 -19.05
C THR A 354 1.42 19.40 -18.30
N ASP A 355 0.92 18.26 -17.83
CA ASP A 355 1.63 17.38 -16.92
C ASP A 355 1.54 15.92 -17.35
N VAL A 356 2.69 15.24 -17.46
CA VAL A 356 2.79 13.80 -17.72
C VAL A 356 3.71 13.15 -16.70
N GLN A 357 3.23 12.10 -16.04
CA GLN A 357 3.99 11.33 -15.06
C GLN A 357 3.97 9.83 -15.41
N VAL A 358 5.14 9.19 -15.42
CA VAL A 358 5.32 7.75 -15.62
C VAL A 358 6.17 7.21 -14.48
N ILE A 359 5.55 6.60 -13.49
CA ILE A 359 6.17 6.24 -12.21
C ILE A 359 5.98 4.74 -11.98
N ASP A 360 7.01 4.02 -11.53
CA ASP A 360 6.93 2.58 -11.23
C ASP A 360 6.30 1.76 -12.37
N THR A 361 6.52 2.17 -13.64
CA THR A 361 5.76 1.68 -14.79
C THR A 361 6.65 0.89 -15.75
N GLU A 362 6.18 -0.28 -16.17
CA GLU A 362 6.86 -1.16 -17.13
C GLU A 362 6.24 -1.02 -18.54
N ILE A 363 7.07 -0.81 -19.55
CA ILE A 363 6.69 -0.65 -20.95
C ILE A 363 7.46 -1.69 -21.79
N SER A 364 7.02 -2.96 -21.82
CA SER A 364 7.93 -4.10 -22.15
C SER A 364 7.46 -5.19 -23.15
N GLN A 365 6.21 -5.22 -23.62
CA GLN A 365 5.66 -6.49 -24.16
C GLN A 365 6.09 -6.97 -25.58
N SER A 366 6.89 -6.21 -26.37
CA SER A 366 7.58 -6.73 -27.59
C SER A 366 8.46 -5.70 -28.30
N SER A 367 8.10 -4.41 -28.21
CA SER A 367 8.77 -3.30 -28.91
C SER A 367 8.60 -1.99 -28.13
N GLY A 368 8.43 -2.08 -26.82
CA GLY A 368 7.88 -1.02 -26.00
C GLY A 368 8.59 0.32 -26.17
N TYR A 369 7.82 1.39 -26.23
CA TYR A 369 8.36 2.74 -26.33
C TYR A 369 7.45 3.73 -25.61
N LEU A 370 8.08 4.83 -25.18
CA LEU A 370 7.41 6.03 -24.70
C LEU A 370 7.69 7.16 -25.69
N SER A 371 6.65 7.68 -26.33
CA SER A 371 6.73 8.76 -27.29
C SER A 371 5.84 9.93 -26.85
N ILE A 372 6.42 11.13 -26.75
CA ILE A 372 5.72 12.36 -26.38
C ILE A 372 6.09 13.46 -27.36
N TYR A 373 5.20 13.84 -28.27
CA TYR A 373 5.58 14.76 -29.34
C TYR A 373 4.54 15.75 -29.84
N ASN A 374 5.02 16.87 -30.38
CA ASN A 374 4.19 17.92 -30.98
C ASN A 374 3.10 18.47 -30.04
N ASN A 375 3.31 18.44 -28.72
CA ASN A 375 2.35 19.00 -27.76
C ASN A 375 2.70 20.47 -27.47
N SER A 376 1.70 21.35 -27.51
CA SER A 376 1.92 22.79 -27.34
C SER A 376 1.85 23.26 -25.89
N ALA A 377 1.36 22.41 -24.97
CA ALA A 377 1.06 22.79 -23.59
C ALA A 377 1.88 22.06 -22.50
N ILE A 378 2.58 20.96 -22.82
CA ILE A 378 3.28 20.16 -21.80
C ILE A 378 4.40 21.00 -21.18
N LYS A 379 4.32 21.20 -19.86
CA LYS A 379 5.28 21.93 -19.04
C LYS A 379 6.17 21.00 -18.25
N ASN A 380 5.59 19.92 -17.72
CA ASN A 380 6.24 19.00 -16.80
C ASN A 380 6.17 17.57 -17.33
N LEU A 381 7.33 16.95 -17.46
CA LEU A 381 7.49 15.52 -17.72
C LEU A 381 8.34 14.91 -16.61
N GLU A 382 7.82 13.87 -15.97
CA GLU A 382 8.51 13.11 -14.94
C GLU A 382 8.41 11.61 -15.24
N ILE A 383 9.56 10.96 -15.28
CA ILE A 383 9.69 9.51 -15.47
C ILE A 383 10.53 8.99 -14.31
N GLN A 384 9.99 8.08 -13.52
CA GLN A 384 10.63 7.59 -12.30
C GLN A 384 10.46 6.09 -12.12
N ASN A 385 11.52 5.37 -11.76
CA ASN A 385 11.49 3.92 -11.52
C ASN A 385 10.77 3.17 -12.66
N ALA A 386 11.07 3.56 -13.89
CA ALA A 386 10.37 3.09 -15.08
C ALA A 386 11.28 2.20 -15.92
N VAL A 387 10.69 1.18 -16.53
CA VAL A 387 11.41 0.22 -17.38
C VAL A 387 10.80 0.27 -18.78
N VAL A 388 11.60 0.59 -19.79
CA VAL A 388 11.14 0.72 -21.20
C VAL A 388 11.93 -0.25 -22.09
N THR A 389 11.34 -1.40 -22.41
CA THR A 389 12.04 -2.52 -23.06
C THR A 389 11.29 -3.09 -24.28
N GLY A 390 12.01 -3.87 -25.09
CA GLY A 390 11.52 -4.47 -26.35
C GLY A 390 12.50 -4.20 -27.49
N THR A 391 12.23 -4.66 -28.72
CA THR A 391 13.18 -4.61 -29.86
C THR A 391 13.76 -3.23 -30.21
N SER A 392 13.17 -2.13 -29.71
CA SER A 392 13.74 -0.79 -29.87
C SER A 392 13.75 0.04 -28.57
N GLY A 393 13.22 -0.51 -27.46
CA GLY A 393 13.06 0.11 -26.13
C GLY A 393 13.43 1.58 -25.98
N TYR A 394 12.72 2.53 -26.62
CA TYR A 394 13.17 3.93 -26.68
C TYR A 394 12.22 4.90 -25.98
N ILE A 395 12.80 6.01 -25.53
CA ILE A 395 12.09 7.18 -25.01
C ILE A 395 12.32 8.33 -25.99
N SER A 396 11.25 8.81 -26.65
CA SER A 396 11.32 9.91 -27.60
C SER A 396 10.43 11.08 -27.17
N VAL A 397 11.03 12.25 -26.95
CA VAL A 397 10.35 13.46 -26.51
C VAL A 397 10.72 14.61 -27.43
N TYR A 398 9.80 15.07 -28.27
CA TYR A 398 10.15 16.13 -29.23
C TYR A 398 9.06 17.12 -29.60
N ASN A 399 9.47 18.33 -29.98
CA ASN A 399 8.57 19.43 -30.38
C ASN A 399 7.55 19.78 -29.27
N ASN A 400 7.97 19.76 -28.00
CA ASN A 400 7.16 20.14 -26.84
C ASN A 400 7.64 21.47 -26.26
N LYS A 401 7.61 22.55 -27.05
CA LYS A 401 8.28 23.84 -26.77
C LYS A 401 7.88 24.57 -25.48
N ALA A 402 6.78 24.18 -24.85
CA ALA A 402 6.32 24.76 -23.60
C ALA A 402 6.95 24.10 -22.36
N MET A 403 7.79 23.08 -22.55
CA MET A 403 8.36 22.28 -21.48
C MET A 403 9.34 23.12 -20.65
N SER A 404 9.11 23.16 -19.34
CA SER A 404 9.98 23.85 -18.38
C SER A 404 10.71 22.87 -17.46
N LYS A 405 10.22 21.63 -17.35
CA LYS A 405 10.80 20.59 -16.50
C LYS A 405 10.71 19.23 -17.19
N PHE A 406 11.84 18.55 -17.33
CA PHE A 406 11.92 17.15 -17.72
C PHE A 406 12.87 16.41 -16.78
N VAL A 407 12.33 15.49 -15.98
CA VAL A 407 13.09 14.68 -15.01
C VAL A 407 12.98 13.19 -15.36
N MET A 408 14.13 12.51 -15.33
CA MET A 408 14.27 11.06 -15.36
C MET A 408 15.07 10.62 -14.13
N ASN A 409 14.53 9.68 -13.35
CA ASN A 409 15.22 9.12 -12.20
C ASN A 409 14.98 7.61 -12.08
N ASP A 410 16.02 6.81 -11.89
CA ASP A 410 15.92 5.34 -11.80
C ASP A 410 15.20 4.73 -13.03
N VAL A 411 15.55 5.19 -14.24
CA VAL A 411 14.92 4.73 -15.49
C VAL A 411 15.85 3.77 -16.24
N TYR A 412 15.33 2.62 -16.67
CA TYR A 412 16.05 1.70 -17.56
C TYR A 412 15.38 1.65 -18.93
N THR A 413 16.15 1.74 -20.01
CA THR A 413 15.65 1.60 -21.38
C THR A 413 16.59 0.77 -22.24
N HIS A 414 16.06 -0.21 -22.98
CA HIS A 414 16.87 -1.11 -23.85
C HIS A 414 17.37 -0.45 -25.16
N GLY A 415 16.96 0.78 -25.43
CA GLY A 415 17.32 1.51 -26.64
C GLY A 415 17.87 2.88 -26.27
N TYR A 416 17.37 3.92 -26.95
CA TYR A 416 17.89 5.27 -26.82
C TYR A 416 16.90 6.25 -26.17
N LEU A 417 17.45 7.35 -25.67
CA LEU A 417 16.70 8.55 -25.35
C LEU A 417 16.89 9.57 -26.48
N SER A 418 15.79 10.11 -27.01
CA SER A 418 15.82 11.19 -28.00
C SER A 418 14.96 12.37 -27.53
N ALA A 419 15.60 13.48 -27.17
CA ALA A 419 14.94 14.66 -26.60
C ALA A 419 15.31 15.96 -27.37
N TYR A 420 14.42 16.46 -28.24
CA TYR A 420 14.73 17.63 -29.07
C TYR A 420 13.59 18.66 -29.21
N ASN A 421 13.95 19.94 -29.36
CA ASN A 421 12.99 21.04 -29.57
C ASN A 421 11.97 21.19 -28.41
N LEU A 422 12.47 21.19 -27.16
CA LEU A 422 11.68 21.25 -25.93
C LEU A 422 11.47 22.67 -25.37
N GLY A 423 12.18 23.67 -25.89
CA GLY A 423 12.13 25.05 -25.38
C GLY A 423 13.36 25.36 -24.52
N GLU A 424 13.19 26.15 -23.46
CA GLU A 424 14.24 26.49 -22.47
C GLU A 424 14.30 25.46 -21.33
N THR A 425 14.10 24.18 -21.65
CA THR A 425 14.03 23.10 -20.66
C THR A 425 15.41 22.72 -20.14
N VAL A 426 15.51 22.35 -18.85
CA VAL A 426 16.66 21.59 -18.34
C VAL A 426 16.24 20.13 -18.20
N LEU A 427 17.08 19.23 -18.72
CA LEU A 427 16.88 17.79 -18.62
C LEU A 427 17.63 17.28 -17.40
N GLN A 428 16.92 16.77 -16.40
CA GLN A 428 17.55 16.20 -15.20
C GLN A 428 17.50 14.68 -15.30
N ILE A 429 18.67 14.05 -15.23
CA ILE A 429 18.80 12.59 -15.30
C ILE A 429 19.64 12.11 -14.11
N SER A 430 19.10 11.18 -13.34
CA SER A 430 19.81 10.51 -12.24
C SER A 430 19.55 9.01 -12.26
N ASN A 431 20.57 8.22 -11.91
CA ASN A 431 20.48 6.77 -11.76
C ASN A 431 19.77 6.04 -12.92
N SER A 432 19.93 6.50 -14.15
CA SER A 432 19.20 5.97 -15.31
C SER A 432 20.16 5.35 -16.32
N LEU A 433 19.78 4.21 -16.90
CA LEU A 433 20.58 3.39 -17.80
C LEU A 433 19.90 3.28 -19.18
N PHE A 434 20.70 3.46 -20.24
CA PHE A 434 20.26 3.49 -21.64
C PHE A 434 21.21 2.64 -22.48
N ASP A 435 20.77 1.49 -23.02
CA ASP A 435 21.67 0.54 -23.69
C ASP A 435 22.31 1.12 -24.98
N ASP A 436 21.61 1.98 -25.74
CA ASP A 436 22.14 2.53 -27.00
C ASP A 436 22.84 3.89 -26.83
N TYR A 437 22.09 5.00 -26.84
CA TYR A 437 22.66 6.35 -26.77
C TYR A 437 21.65 7.40 -26.32
N ILE A 438 22.15 8.57 -25.94
CA ILE A 438 21.33 9.75 -25.63
C ILE A 438 21.51 10.81 -26.73
N SER A 439 20.43 11.13 -27.44
CA SER A 439 20.33 12.22 -28.40
C SER A 439 19.58 13.39 -27.78
N THR A 440 20.26 14.49 -27.42
CA THR A 440 19.55 15.66 -26.93
C THR A 440 20.16 16.98 -27.39
N ASN A 441 19.31 18.00 -27.52
CA ASN A 441 19.73 19.39 -27.71
C ASN A 441 19.61 20.22 -26.41
N GLN A 442 19.39 19.58 -25.26
CA GLN A 442 19.21 20.22 -23.96
C GLN A 442 20.47 20.05 -23.07
N VAL A 443 20.57 20.89 -22.04
CA VAL A 443 21.57 20.69 -20.97
C VAL A 443 21.09 19.56 -20.05
N ILE A 444 21.97 18.58 -19.78
CA ILE A 444 21.74 17.49 -18.83
C ILE A 444 22.37 17.85 -17.48
N GLU A 445 21.62 17.76 -16.38
CA GLU A 445 22.11 17.98 -15.00
C GLU A 445 21.78 16.78 -14.08
N GLY A 446 22.74 16.34 -13.24
CA GLY A 446 22.54 15.30 -12.21
C GLY A 446 23.81 14.52 -11.80
N GLU A 447 23.91 14.10 -10.53
CA GLU A 447 24.94 13.14 -10.06
C GLU A 447 24.46 11.71 -10.34
N GLY A 448 25.27 10.88 -11.03
CA GLY A 448 24.93 9.48 -11.32
C GLY A 448 24.11 9.24 -12.61
N GLY A 449 23.72 10.28 -13.34
CA GLY A 449 23.23 10.16 -14.72
C GLY A 449 24.39 9.97 -15.70
N ARG A 450 25.11 8.85 -15.61
CA ARG A 450 26.07 8.46 -16.65
C ARG A 450 25.29 7.75 -17.75
N ALA A 451 25.38 8.23 -18.99
CA ALA A 451 25.04 7.42 -20.13
C ALA A 451 26.14 6.35 -20.22
N ILE A 452 25.92 5.20 -19.59
CA ILE A 452 26.71 4.00 -19.85
C ILE A 452 26.18 3.51 -21.20
N ILE A 453 26.97 3.69 -22.24
CA ILE A 453 26.61 3.49 -23.65
C ILE A 453 27.45 2.31 -24.14
N GLY A 454 26.83 1.30 -24.76
CA GLY A 454 27.56 0.13 -25.27
C GLY A 454 27.22 -1.16 -24.52
N ASP A 455 27.60 -2.29 -25.09
CA ASP A 455 27.38 -3.60 -24.48
C ASP A 455 28.17 -3.72 -23.17
N ALA A 456 27.68 -4.54 -22.22
CA ALA A 456 28.49 -4.88 -21.07
C ALA A 456 29.58 -5.89 -21.47
N PRO A 457 30.80 -5.77 -20.91
CA PRO A 457 31.89 -6.67 -21.28
C PRO A 457 31.58 -8.11 -20.88
N VAL A 458 31.92 -9.08 -21.70
CA VAL A 458 31.68 -10.50 -21.43
C VAL A 458 32.94 -11.13 -20.85
N ILE A 459 32.85 -11.70 -19.65
CA ILE A 459 33.91 -12.54 -19.06
C ILE A 459 33.67 -14.00 -19.46
N GLU A 460 34.62 -14.58 -20.20
CA GLU A 460 34.62 -16.00 -20.59
C GLU A 460 35.73 -16.77 -19.87
N GLY A 461 35.54 -18.08 -19.68
CA GLY A 461 36.52 -18.97 -19.06
C GLY A 461 36.53 -18.98 -17.53
N ALA A 462 35.82 -18.05 -16.87
CA ALA A 462 35.60 -18.06 -15.42
C ALA A 462 34.60 -19.17 -15.05
N ILE A 463 35.12 -20.35 -14.71
CA ILE A 463 34.34 -21.52 -14.29
C ILE A 463 34.89 -22.11 -12.99
N ASP A 464 34.02 -22.77 -12.21
CA ASP A 464 34.42 -23.50 -11.01
C ASP A 464 35.50 -24.55 -11.33
N MET A 465 36.44 -24.75 -10.40
CA MET A 465 37.53 -25.70 -10.59
C MET A 465 37.97 -26.42 -9.31
N THR A 466 38.69 -27.52 -9.49
CA THR A 466 39.23 -28.34 -8.41
C THR A 466 40.74 -28.50 -8.62
N ILE A 467 41.52 -28.26 -7.57
CA ILE A 467 42.99 -28.36 -7.58
C ILE A 467 43.47 -29.26 -6.45
N GLU A 468 44.60 -29.94 -6.65
CA GLU A 468 45.21 -30.74 -5.58
C GLU A 468 45.89 -29.83 -4.54
N LYS A 469 45.92 -30.28 -3.28
CA LYS A 469 46.67 -29.58 -2.23
C LYS A 469 48.12 -29.31 -2.65
N GLY A 470 48.51 -28.04 -2.62
CA GLY A 470 49.84 -27.54 -2.96
C GLY A 470 50.06 -27.31 -4.45
N GLU A 471 49.05 -27.53 -5.30
CA GLU A 471 49.06 -27.11 -6.71
C GLU A 471 49.05 -25.57 -6.80
N GLU A 472 49.70 -25.03 -7.83
CA GLU A 472 49.71 -23.60 -8.09
C GLU A 472 48.37 -23.16 -8.70
N PHE A 473 47.76 -22.13 -8.11
CA PHE A 473 46.54 -21.51 -8.64
C PHE A 473 46.89 -20.19 -9.34
N TYR A 474 46.49 -20.06 -10.60
CA TYR A 474 46.69 -18.86 -11.42
C TYR A 474 45.33 -18.23 -11.74
N PRO A 475 44.90 -17.18 -11.01
CA PRO A 475 43.52 -16.70 -11.07
C PRO A 475 43.06 -16.23 -12.46
N LEU A 476 43.96 -15.75 -13.31
CA LEU A 476 43.63 -15.26 -14.66
C LEU A 476 43.90 -16.29 -15.77
N ALA A 477 44.28 -17.53 -15.44
CA ALA A 477 44.62 -18.52 -16.44
C ALA A 477 43.38 -18.95 -17.25
N GLY A 478 43.38 -18.62 -18.55
CA GLY A 478 42.30 -19.00 -19.46
C GLY A 478 41.03 -18.15 -19.37
N ILE A 479 41.06 -17.07 -18.58
CA ILE A 479 39.97 -16.11 -18.48
C ILE A 479 40.22 -14.98 -19.47
N THR A 480 39.20 -14.62 -20.24
CA THR A 480 39.21 -13.49 -21.18
C THR A 480 38.06 -12.56 -20.89
N ALA A 481 38.23 -11.28 -21.18
CA ALA A 481 37.15 -10.30 -21.17
C ALA A 481 37.11 -9.59 -22.51
N THR A 482 35.95 -9.61 -23.16
CA THR A 482 35.77 -8.93 -24.44
C THR A 482 34.52 -8.10 -24.43
N ASP A 483 34.62 -6.93 -25.03
CA ASP A 483 33.54 -5.98 -25.20
C ASP A 483 33.32 -5.67 -26.68
N THR A 484 32.08 -5.38 -27.06
CA THR A 484 31.72 -5.11 -28.47
C THR A 484 32.35 -3.81 -28.97
N GLU A 485 32.39 -2.78 -28.13
CA GLU A 485 32.88 -1.44 -28.44
C GLU A 485 34.37 -1.29 -28.13
N ASP A 486 34.81 -1.82 -26.98
CA ASP A 486 36.18 -1.66 -26.48
C ASP A 486 37.15 -2.80 -26.88
N GLY A 487 36.63 -3.91 -27.39
CA GLY A 487 37.43 -5.04 -27.83
C GLY A 487 38.00 -5.87 -26.68
N ASP A 488 39.30 -6.18 -26.69
CA ASP A 488 39.91 -7.05 -25.68
C ASP A 488 40.21 -6.29 -24.38
N LEU A 489 39.44 -6.58 -23.34
CA LEU A 489 39.56 -6.03 -21.99
C LEU A 489 40.22 -7.02 -21.01
N THR A 490 40.77 -8.15 -21.48
CA THR A 490 41.32 -9.21 -20.63
C THR A 490 42.36 -8.69 -19.63
N GLY A 491 43.17 -7.71 -20.02
CA GLY A 491 44.17 -7.09 -19.15
C GLY A 491 43.60 -6.17 -18.06
N GLN A 492 42.29 -5.90 -18.08
CA GLN A 492 41.59 -5.02 -17.16
C GLN A 492 40.74 -5.78 -16.13
N ILE A 493 40.75 -7.13 -16.19
CA ILE A 493 40.06 -7.96 -15.20
C ILE A 493 40.70 -7.74 -13.83
N THR A 494 39.87 -7.39 -12.85
CA THR A 494 40.20 -7.36 -11.44
C THR A 494 39.75 -8.65 -10.78
N VAL A 495 40.53 -9.13 -9.81
CA VAL A 495 40.28 -10.38 -9.09
C VAL A 495 40.19 -10.08 -7.60
N GLU A 496 39.09 -10.46 -6.97
CA GLU A 496 38.90 -10.44 -5.54
C GLU A 496 38.79 -11.87 -4.99
N GLY A 497 39.36 -12.12 -3.81
CA GLY A 497 39.46 -13.46 -3.22
C GLY A 497 40.91 -13.99 -3.25
N ASP A 498 41.23 -14.83 -2.26
CA ASP A 498 42.54 -15.49 -2.14
C ASP A 498 42.33 -16.97 -1.88
N VAL A 499 43.13 -17.82 -2.53
CA VAL A 499 43.01 -19.28 -2.47
C VAL A 499 44.25 -19.84 -1.80
N ASP A 500 44.13 -20.26 -0.54
CA ASP A 500 45.20 -20.96 0.16
C ASP A 500 45.25 -22.43 -0.27
N THR A 501 46.07 -22.72 -1.28
CA THR A 501 46.20 -24.08 -1.84
C THR A 501 46.83 -25.08 -0.86
N SER A 502 47.34 -24.64 0.29
CA SER A 502 47.88 -25.52 1.34
C SER A 502 46.81 -26.09 2.28
N VAL A 503 45.59 -25.53 2.24
CA VAL A 503 44.48 -25.87 3.13
C VAL A 503 43.29 -26.40 2.31
N TYR A 504 42.78 -27.57 2.70
CA TYR A 504 41.57 -28.14 2.09
C TYR A 504 40.37 -27.23 2.34
N GLY A 505 39.57 -26.98 1.31
CA GLY A 505 38.43 -26.08 1.42
C GLY A 505 37.85 -25.67 0.07
N VAL A 506 36.78 -24.90 0.13
CA VAL A 506 36.18 -24.21 -1.01
C VAL A 506 36.43 -22.73 -0.81
N TYR A 507 37.07 -22.11 -1.79
CA TYR A 507 37.43 -20.69 -1.80
C TYR A 507 36.62 -19.99 -2.88
N GLU A 508 36.17 -18.77 -2.57
CA GLU A 508 35.41 -17.93 -3.49
C GLU A 508 36.36 -16.93 -4.16
N VAL A 509 36.25 -16.81 -5.49
CA VAL A 509 37.01 -15.85 -6.29
C VAL A 509 36.05 -15.11 -7.20
N THR A 510 36.09 -13.78 -7.18
CA THR A 510 35.24 -12.91 -7.97
C THR A 510 36.07 -12.15 -8.99
N TYR A 511 35.68 -12.27 -10.26
CA TYR A 511 36.25 -11.51 -11.37
C TYR A 511 35.32 -10.35 -11.70
N SER A 512 35.89 -9.17 -11.90
CA SER A 512 35.13 -8.05 -12.44
C SER A 512 35.91 -7.27 -13.49
N VAL A 513 35.23 -6.79 -14.52
CA VAL A 513 35.82 -5.94 -15.56
C VAL A 513 34.86 -4.81 -15.85
N THR A 514 35.40 -3.61 -15.95
CA THR A 514 34.68 -2.39 -16.30
C THR A 514 35.24 -1.86 -17.62
N ASP A 515 34.37 -1.53 -18.56
CA ASP A 515 34.73 -0.98 -19.87
C ASP A 515 34.96 0.55 -19.80
N SER A 516 35.20 1.18 -20.95
CA SER A 516 35.47 2.63 -21.01
C SER A 516 34.22 3.51 -20.85
N ASP A 517 33.04 2.95 -21.05
CA ASP A 517 31.73 3.59 -20.89
C ASP A 517 31.11 3.31 -19.49
N ASP A 518 31.86 2.65 -18.61
CA ASP A 518 31.53 2.26 -17.23
C ASP A 518 30.54 1.07 -17.10
N ASN A 519 30.29 0.26 -18.14
CA ASN A 519 29.62 -1.02 -17.99
C ASN A 519 30.50 -1.99 -17.19
N THR A 520 29.93 -2.72 -16.25
CA THR A 520 30.68 -3.67 -15.41
C THR A 520 30.04 -5.05 -15.42
N THR A 521 30.85 -6.08 -15.69
CA THR A 521 30.47 -7.48 -15.55
C THR A 521 31.22 -8.13 -14.40
N THR A 522 30.50 -8.91 -13.60
CA THR A 522 31.06 -9.64 -12.45
C THR A 522 30.70 -11.13 -12.53
N VAL A 523 31.69 -12.00 -12.35
CA VAL A 523 31.52 -13.46 -12.31
C VAL A 523 32.22 -14.03 -11.08
N THR A 524 31.50 -14.79 -10.27
CA THR A 524 32.07 -15.50 -9.11
C THR A 524 32.23 -16.98 -9.42
N ILE A 525 33.40 -17.54 -9.08
CA ILE A 525 33.69 -18.98 -9.16
C ILE A 525 34.07 -19.54 -7.79
N TYR A 526 33.99 -20.86 -7.68
CA TYR A 526 34.47 -21.62 -6.53
C TYR A 526 35.67 -22.49 -6.90
N VAL A 527 36.74 -22.36 -6.11
CA VAL A 527 37.96 -23.17 -6.22
C VAL A 527 37.98 -24.17 -5.06
N THR A 528 37.92 -25.47 -5.38
CA THR A 528 37.94 -26.54 -4.37
C THR A 528 39.34 -27.16 -4.27
N VAL A 529 39.95 -27.10 -3.09
CA VAL A 529 41.23 -27.76 -2.79
C VAL A 529 40.94 -29.13 -2.16
N VAL A 530 41.35 -30.20 -2.84
CA VAL A 530 41.07 -31.61 -2.47
C VAL A 530 42.28 -32.43 -2.09
#